data_AF-A0A200Q4H2-F1
#
_entry.id   AF-A0A200Q4H2-F1
#
_cell.length_a   1.000
_cell.length_b   1.000
_cell.length_c   1.000
_cell.angle_alpha   90.00
_cell.angle_beta   90.00
_cell.angle_gamma   90.00
#
_symmetry.space_group_name_H-M   'P 1'
#
loop_
_entity.id
_entity.type
_entity.pdbx_description
1 polymer ?
#
loop_
_entity_poly.entity_id
_entity_poly.type
_entity_poly.pdbx_seq_one_letter_code
_entity_poly.pdbx_strand_id
1 'polypeptide(L)'
;MLGIEYERSSLKQRVMEMTEEADVLMNWLRVHDRKSIISNVNEEVEEKFEAADEESGKILECLAAEEAIEDVVYALDKAMVEGVVSLGDYLKQVRSLSRDQFFYKAMLEQLRNSDILQT
;
A
#
# COMPACT_ATOMS: atom_id res chain seq x y z
N MET A 1 22.55 58.15 -3.83
CA MET A 1 22.87 57.58 -2.50
C MET A 1 21.69 56.83 -1.85
N LEU A 2 20.53 56.66 -2.53
CA LEU A 2 19.39 55.88 -2.00
C LEU A 2 19.40 54.39 -2.43
N GLY A 3 20.07 54.05 -3.54
CA GLY A 3 20.13 52.67 -4.05
C GLY A 3 20.85 51.69 -3.14
N ILE A 4 22.00 52.10 -2.56
CA ILE A 4 22.79 51.24 -1.67
C ILE A 4 22.03 50.91 -0.38
N GLU A 5 21.31 51.87 0.19
CA GLU A 5 20.52 51.66 1.40
C GLU A 5 19.31 50.76 1.13
N TYR A 6 18.67 50.93 -0.03
CA TYR A 6 17.60 50.04 -0.48
C TYR A 6 18.08 48.61 -0.73
N GLU A 7 19.19 48.44 -1.48
CA GLU A 7 19.81 47.14 -1.73
C GLU A 7 20.24 46.47 -0.42
N ARG A 8 20.82 47.22 0.52
CA ARG A 8 21.20 46.72 1.84
C ARG A 8 19.98 46.25 2.64
N SER A 9 18.86 46.98 2.61
CA SER A 9 17.62 46.60 3.28
C SER A 9 17.00 45.35 2.65
N SER A 10 16.94 45.32 1.31
CA SER A 10 16.42 44.17 0.56
C SER A 10 17.25 42.91 0.80
N LEU A 11 18.58 43.03 0.86
CA LEU A 11 19.46 41.90 1.12
C LEU A 11 19.29 41.38 2.56
N LYS A 12 19.15 42.26 3.55
CA LYS A 12 18.87 41.87 4.94
C LYS A 12 17.55 41.10 5.05
N GLN A 13 16.51 41.58 4.39
CA GLN A 13 15.21 40.91 4.34
C GLN A 13 15.34 39.52 3.73
N ARG A 14 16.03 39.40 2.60
CA ARG A 14 16.23 38.12 1.91
C ARG A 14 17.07 37.13 2.70
N VAL A 15 18.07 37.60 3.44
CA VAL A 15 18.85 36.76 4.36
C VAL A 15 17.97 36.24 5.49
N MET A 16 17.14 37.10 6.08
CA MET A 16 16.22 36.72 7.15
C MET A 16 15.22 35.66 6.67
N GLU A 17 14.59 35.88 5.51
CA GLU A 17 13.66 34.91 4.89
C GLU A 17 14.37 33.57 4.62
N MET A 18 15.58 33.60 4.05
CA MET A 18 16.33 32.38 3.78
C MET A 18 16.73 31.63 5.05
N THR A 19 17.05 32.34 6.14
CA THR A 19 17.35 31.70 7.43
C THR A 19 16.11 31.07 8.05
N GLU A 20 14.95 31.72 7.94
CA GLU A 20 13.67 31.17 8.43
C GLU A 20 13.29 29.90 7.64
N GLU A 21 13.41 29.93 6.31
CA GLU A 21 13.18 28.75 5.45
C GLU A 21 14.15 27.61 5.78
N ALA A 22 15.43 27.93 6.00
CA ALA A 22 16.42 26.94 6.39
C ALA A 22 16.11 26.30 7.75
N ASP A 23 15.62 27.08 8.72
CA ASP A 23 15.20 26.58 10.03
C ASP A 23 13.99 25.63 9.93
N VAL A 24 13.01 25.94 9.06
CA VAL A 24 11.88 25.04 8.78
C VAL A 24 12.39 23.69 8.23
N LEU A 25 13.30 23.72 7.26
CA LEU A 25 13.87 22.51 6.67
C LEU A 25 14.72 21.72 7.67
N MET A 26 15.54 22.40 8.47
CA MET A 26 16.34 21.75 9.52
C MET A 26 15.48 21.08 10.58
N ASN A 27 14.38 21.72 10.98
CA ASN A 27 13.42 21.12 11.91
C ASN A 27 12.72 19.90 11.30
N TRP A 28 12.30 19.97 10.03
CA TRP A 28 11.71 18.84 9.33
C TRP A 28 12.68 17.66 9.21
N LEU A 29 13.93 17.92 8.78
CA LEU A 29 14.97 16.89 8.68
C LEU A 29 15.32 16.26 10.03
N ARG A 30 15.29 17.04 11.12
CA ARG A 30 15.52 16.52 12.48
C ARG A 30 14.44 15.54 12.93
N VAL A 31 13.18 15.79 12.55
CA VAL A 31 12.03 14.92 12.86
C VAL A 31 12.05 13.66 11.98
N HIS A 32 12.46 13.79 10.72
CA HIS A 32 12.45 12.72 9.72
C HIS A 32 13.85 12.14 9.43
N ASP A 33 14.78 12.17 10.39
CA ASP A 33 16.18 11.77 10.19
C ASP A 33 16.30 10.36 9.59
N ARG A 34 17.33 10.17 8.77
CA ARG A 34 17.59 8.96 7.98
C ARG A 34 17.65 7.68 8.83
N LYS A 35 17.95 7.79 10.13
CA LYS A 35 17.89 6.65 11.08
C LYS A 35 16.48 6.09 11.27
N SER A 36 15.44 6.93 11.26
CA SER A 36 14.04 6.50 11.25
C SER A 36 13.69 5.77 9.95
N ILE A 37 14.23 6.25 8.82
CA ILE A 37 14.03 5.59 7.52
C ILE A 37 14.74 4.23 7.47
N ILE A 38 15.98 4.13 7.98
CA ILE A 38 16.80 2.90 7.95
C ILE A 38 16.31 1.85 8.96
N SER A 39 15.85 2.23 10.15
CA SER A 39 15.22 1.28 11.08
C SER A 39 13.99 0.62 10.49
N ASN A 40 13.25 1.37 9.66
CA ASN A 40 12.00 0.92 9.05
C ASN A 40 12.20 0.27 7.67
N VAL A 41 13.44 -0.10 7.30
CA VAL A 41 13.71 -0.92 6.10
C VAL A 41 13.48 -2.41 6.40
N ASN A 42 13.56 -2.80 7.67
CA ASN A 42 13.21 -4.15 8.13
C ASN A 42 11.73 -4.29 8.52
N GLU A 43 10.99 -3.18 8.61
CA GLU A 43 9.52 -3.22 8.62
C GLU A 43 9.08 -3.43 7.18
N GLU A 44 8.40 -4.53 6.93
CA GLU A 44 7.82 -4.83 5.63
C GLU A 44 6.98 -3.63 5.19
N VAL A 45 7.16 -3.18 3.95
CA VAL A 45 6.45 -2.00 3.41
C VAL A 45 4.92 -2.16 3.56
N GLU A 46 4.45 -3.40 3.65
CA GLU A 46 3.08 -3.79 3.92
C GLU A 46 2.53 -3.31 5.27
N GLU A 47 3.37 -3.14 6.30
CA GLU A 47 2.92 -2.64 7.62
C GLU A 47 2.70 -1.12 7.66
N LYS A 48 3.16 -0.39 6.63
CA LYS A 48 3.03 1.08 6.57
C LYS A 48 1.74 1.56 5.92
N PHE A 49 1.06 0.69 5.20
CA PHE A 49 -0.18 1.00 4.51
C PHE A 49 -1.27 0.07 5.00
N GLU A 50 -2.23 0.63 5.71
CA GLU A 50 -3.40 -0.09 6.20
C GLU A 50 -4.67 0.38 5.49
N ALA A 51 -5.70 -0.46 5.52
CA ALA A 51 -7.02 -0.08 5.05
C ALA A 51 -7.60 1.04 5.93
N ALA A 52 -8.46 1.88 5.35
CA ALA A 52 -9.02 3.04 6.05
C ALA A 52 -9.89 2.66 7.27
N ASP A 53 -10.51 1.48 7.23
CA ASP A 53 -11.31 0.90 8.32
C ASP A 53 -11.31 -0.64 8.23
N GLU A 54 -11.90 -1.29 9.24
CA GLU A 54 -11.96 -2.75 9.35
C GLU A 54 -12.74 -3.39 8.19
N GLU A 55 -13.76 -2.72 7.66
CA GLU A 55 -14.57 -3.22 6.55
C GLU A 55 -13.78 -3.18 5.23
N SER A 56 -13.13 -2.07 4.94
CA SER A 56 -12.19 -1.90 3.84
C SER A 56 -11.05 -2.91 3.92
N GLY A 57 -10.57 -3.22 5.12
CA GLY A 57 -9.57 -4.26 5.37
C GLY A 57 -10.07 -5.65 4.94
N LYS A 58 -11.28 -6.02 5.37
CA LYS A 58 -11.91 -7.28 4.98
C LYS A 58 -12.16 -7.37 3.47
N ILE A 59 -12.57 -6.27 2.84
CA ILE A 59 -12.73 -6.20 1.38
C ILE A 59 -11.39 -6.44 0.68
N LEU A 60 -10.33 -5.75 1.12
CA LEU A 60 -8.99 -5.88 0.57
C LEU A 60 -8.48 -7.32 0.68
N GLU A 61 -8.60 -7.94 1.86
CA GLU A 61 -8.20 -9.33 2.09
C GLU A 61 -8.97 -10.31 1.20
N CYS A 62 -10.29 -10.15 1.08
CA CYS A 62 -11.11 -11.04 0.26
C CYS A 62 -10.76 -10.92 -1.24
N LEU A 63 -10.52 -9.70 -1.73
CA LEU A 63 -10.09 -9.47 -3.11
C LEU A 63 -8.70 -10.06 -3.37
N ALA A 64 -7.75 -9.83 -2.46
CA ALA A 64 -6.40 -10.39 -2.56
C ALA A 64 -6.43 -11.93 -2.56
N ALA A 65 -7.25 -12.54 -1.70
CA ALA A 65 -7.42 -13.99 -1.67
C ALA A 65 -8.08 -14.54 -2.95
N GLU A 66 -9.06 -13.85 -3.52
CA GLU A 66 -9.69 -14.25 -4.78
C GLU A 66 -8.68 -14.27 -5.94
N GLU A 67 -7.90 -13.19 -6.09
CA GLU A 67 -6.86 -13.07 -7.12
C GLU A 67 -5.75 -14.11 -6.92
N ALA A 68 -5.29 -14.30 -5.68
CA ALA A 68 -4.26 -15.30 -5.38
C ALA A 68 -4.72 -16.73 -5.71
N ILE A 69 -6.01 -17.05 -5.51
CA ILE A 69 -6.56 -18.34 -5.91
C ILE A 69 -6.52 -18.52 -7.43
N GLU A 70 -6.87 -17.49 -8.20
CA GLU A 70 -6.83 -17.53 -9.67
C GLU A 70 -5.41 -17.80 -10.17
N ASP A 71 -4.41 -17.12 -9.59
CA ASP A 71 -2.99 -17.35 -9.89
C ASP A 71 -2.53 -18.78 -9.58
N VAL A 72 -2.96 -19.33 -8.44
CA VAL A 72 -2.63 -20.71 -8.04
C VAL A 72 -3.30 -21.72 -8.96
N VAL A 73 -4.56 -21.53 -9.33
CA VAL A 73 -5.27 -22.41 -10.27
C VAL A 73 -4.58 -22.40 -11.64
N TYR A 74 -4.19 -21.22 -12.13
CA TYR A 74 -3.44 -21.09 -13.37
C TYR A 74 -2.08 -21.81 -13.33
N ALA A 75 -1.36 -21.72 -12.20
CA ALA A 75 -0.11 -22.45 -12.01
C ALA A 75 -0.33 -23.97 -11.95
N LEU A 76 -1.41 -24.42 -11.31
CA LEU A 76 -1.80 -25.84 -11.25
C LEU A 76 -2.19 -26.38 -12.63
N ASP A 77 -2.89 -25.60 -13.45
CA ASP A 77 -3.22 -25.98 -14.83
C ASP A 77 -1.94 -26.27 -15.63
N LYS A 78 -0.96 -25.37 -15.54
CA LYS A 78 0.35 -25.54 -16.18
C LYS A 78 1.08 -26.78 -15.66
N ALA A 79 1.15 -26.94 -14.34
CA ALA A 79 1.83 -28.06 -13.72
C ALA A 79 1.19 -29.42 -14.08
N MET A 80 -0.13 -29.46 -14.27
CA MET A 80 -0.83 -30.65 -14.78
C MET A 80 -0.47 -30.93 -16.24
N VAL A 81 -0.47 -29.91 -17.11
CA VAL A 81 -0.12 -30.06 -18.54
C VAL A 81 1.32 -30.54 -18.70
N GLU A 82 2.24 -30.06 -17.86
CA GLU A 82 3.64 -30.49 -17.83
C GLU A 82 3.84 -31.88 -17.20
N GLY A 83 2.79 -32.48 -16.63
CA GLY A 83 2.83 -33.80 -15.99
C GLY A 83 3.50 -33.80 -14.62
N VAL A 84 3.77 -32.63 -14.02
CA VAL A 84 4.32 -32.49 -12.66
C VAL A 84 3.27 -32.86 -11.61
N VAL A 85 2.00 -32.58 -11.88
CA VAL A 85 0.86 -32.89 -11.00
C VAL A 85 -0.05 -33.90 -11.68
N SER A 86 -0.49 -34.92 -10.93
CA SER A 86 -1.45 -35.90 -11.44
C SER A 86 -2.83 -35.28 -11.62
N LEU A 87 -3.61 -35.74 -12.60
CA LEU A 87 -5.00 -35.26 -12.80
C LEU A 87 -5.84 -35.41 -11.53
N GLY A 88 -5.65 -36.50 -10.78
CA GLY A 88 -6.39 -36.75 -9.54
C GLY A 88 -6.07 -35.73 -8.45
N ASP A 89 -4.82 -35.32 -8.32
CA ASP A 89 -4.42 -34.32 -7.32
C ASP A 89 -4.77 -32.91 -7.76
N TYR A 90 -4.62 -32.60 -9.06
CA TYR A 90 -5.12 -31.37 -9.67
C TYR A 90 -6.61 -31.14 -9.35
N LEU A 91 -7.47 -32.12 -9.66
CA LEU A 91 -8.92 -31.99 -9.45
C LEU A 91 -9.29 -31.81 -7.96
N LYS A 92 -8.55 -32.45 -7.05
CA LYS A 92 -8.73 -32.25 -5.61
C LYS A 92 -8.38 -30.83 -5.20
N GLN A 93 -7.22 -30.32 -5.64
CA GLN A 93 -6.74 -28.99 -5.29
C GLN A 93 -7.66 -27.90 -5.87
N VAL A 94 -7.97 -27.97 -7.16
CA VAL A 94 -8.89 -27.01 -7.80
C VAL A 94 -10.25 -27.03 -7.11
N ARG A 95 -10.82 -28.20 -6.80
CA ARG A 95 -12.09 -28.27 -6.07
C ARG A 95 -12.02 -27.60 -4.69
N SER A 96 -10.92 -27.77 -3.96
CA SER A 96 -10.75 -27.12 -2.66
C SER A 96 -10.66 -25.60 -2.83
N LEU A 97 -9.80 -25.14 -3.73
CA LEU A 97 -9.59 -23.72 -4.01
C LEU A 97 -10.86 -23.04 -4.51
N SER A 98 -11.64 -23.65 -5.41
CA SER A 98 -12.91 -23.10 -5.88
C SER A 98 -13.96 -22.98 -4.77
N ARG A 99 -13.95 -23.89 -3.79
CA ARG A 99 -14.84 -23.77 -2.61
C ARG A 99 -14.43 -22.57 -1.77
N ASP A 100 -13.13 -22.37 -1.56
CA ASP A 100 -12.61 -21.25 -0.78
C ASP A 100 -12.87 -19.92 -1.52
N GLN A 101 -12.67 -19.88 -2.85
CA GLN A 101 -13.02 -18.76 -3.74
C GLN A 101 -14.50 -18.39 -3.65
N PHE A 102 -15.39 -19.38 -3.59
CA PHE A 102 -16.83 -19.14 -3.41
C PHE A 102 -17.13 -18.41 -2.11
N PHE A 103 -16.46 -18.77 -1.00
CA PHE A 103 -16.65 -18.09 0.28
C PHE A 103 -16.16 -16.64 0.24
N TYR A 104 -15.00 -16.36 -0.37
CA TYR A 104 -14.50 -14.99 -0.53
C TYR A 104 -15.46 -14.14 -1.38
N LYS A 105 -15.97 -14.68 -2.49
CA LYS A 105 -16.98 -14.01 -3.34
C LYS A 105 -18.27 -13.72 -2.59
N ALA A 106 -18.77 -14.69 -1.83
CA ALA A 106 -19.97 -14.53 -1.02
C ALA A 106 -19.78 -13.48 0.09
N MET A 107 -18.61 -13.45 0.72
CA MET A 107 -18.26 -12.46 1.73
C MET A 107 -18.19 -11.06 1.12
N LEU A 108 -17.53 -10.89 -0.05
CA LEU A 108 -17.49 -9.62 -0.76
C LEU A 108 -18.88 -9.10 -1.12
N GLU A 109 -19.76 -9.98 -1.57
CA GLU A 109 -21.14 -9.63 -1.87
C GLU A 109 -21.90 -9.20 -0.60
N GLN A 110 -21.67 -9.87 0.53
CA GLN A 110 -22.26 -9.47 1.81
C GLN A 110 -21.75 -8.12 2.30
N LEU A 111 -20.44 -7.86 2.20
CA LEU A 111 -19.83 -6.58 2.59
C LEU A 111 -20.33 -5.44 1.70
N ARG A 112 -20.39 -5.64 0.38
CA ARG A 112 -20.97 -4.67 -0.58
C ARG A 112 -22.44 -4.35 -0.35
N ASN A 113 -23.18 -5.28 0.23
CA ASN A 113 -24.60 -5.09 0.59
C ASN A 113 -24.77 -4.55 2.03
N SER A 114 -23.74 -4.66 2.87
CA SER A 114 -23.68 -4.08 4.22
C SER A 114 -23.28 -2.62 4.18
N ASP A 115 -22.39 -2.28 3.24
CA ASP A 115 -22.37 -0.99 2.57
C ASP A 115 -23.73 -0.79 1.92
N ILE A 116 -24.63 -0.13 2.65
CA ILE A 116 -25.64 0.68 2.01
C ILE A 116 -24.83 1.68 1.17
N LEU A 117 -24.61 1.37 -0.11
CA LEU A 117 -24.35 2.35 -1.16
C LEU A 117 -25.62 3.22 -1.27
N GLN A 118 -25.86 4.03 -0.23
CA GLN A 118 -26.36 5.37 -0.34
C GLN A 118 -25.20 6.18 -0.86
N THR A 119 -24.97 6.08 -2.16
CA THR A 119 -24.43 7.18 -2.93
C THR A 119 -25.44 7.48 -4.04
#